data_AF-A0A0T5ZVI1-F1
#
_entry.id   AF-A0A0T5ZVI1-F1
#
_cell.length_a   1.000
_cell.length_b   1.000
_cell.length_c   1.000
_cell.angle_alpha   90.00
_cell.angle_beta   90.00
_cell.angle_gamma   90.00
#
_symmetry.space_group_name_H-M   'P 1'
#
loop_
_entity.id
_entity.type
_entity.pdbx_description
1 polymer ?
#
loop_
_entity_poly.entity_id
_entity_poly.type
_entity_poly.pdbx_seq_one_letter_code
_entity_poly.pdbx_strand_id
1 'polypeptide(L)'
;METNECFENGHFVTNIEKSFEDKNFFAFTEYPMIANSSGDSRLAPYHPIVDKWTWGFLITRKVYHDYFVKNQGPLSKISEAKFKKLVEYVNTLPERLHSSISGNHFLFVGRYGAQKIADYVEHFDKEIEKIEQELKTFLR
;
A
#
# COMPACT_ATOMS: atom_id res chain seq x y z
N MET A 1 -24.93 12.11 -8.53
CA MET A 1 -24.34 11.13 -7.60
C MET A 1 -25.52 10.61 -6.80
N GLU A 2 -25.94 9.36 -7.03
CA GLU A 2 -27.05 8.77 -6.28
C GLU A 2 -26.64 8.67 -4.81
N THR A 3 -27.41 9.28 -3.93
CA THR A 3 -27.20 9.20 -2.48
C THR A 3 -27.79 7.88 -2.01
N ASN A 4 -26.99 7.01 -1.38
CA ASN A 4 -27.49 5.75 -0.86
C ASN A 4 -28.54 6.05 0.23
N GLU A 5 -29.75 5.54 0.03
CA GLU A 5 -30.79 5.52 1.06
C GLU A 5 -30.56 4.30 1.96
N CYS A 6 -30.77 4.47 3.25
CA CYS A 6 -30.71 3.41 4.25
C CYS A 6 -32.06 3.27 4.94
N PHE A 7 -32.44 2.05 5.32
CA PHE A 7 -33.73 1.81 5.95
C PHE A 7 -33.62 1.96 7.46
N GLU A 8 -34.31 2.95 8.02
CA GLU A 8 -34.28 3.28 9.45
C GLU A 8 -35.72 3.52 9.94
N ASN A 9 -36.09 2.89 11.06
CA ASN A 9 -37.42 3.04 11.68
C ASN A 9 -38.62 2.85 10.73
N GLY A 10 -38.53 1.93 9.77
CA GLY A 10 -39.63 1.62 8.85
C GLY A 10 -39.68 2.45 7.57
N HIS A 11 -38.73 3.37 7.36
CA HIS A 11 -38.68 4.24 6.19
C HIS A 11 -37.27 4.32 5.60
N PHE A 12 -37.17 4.64 4.31
CA PHE A 12 -35.89 4.96 3.67
C PHE A 12 -35.51 6.40 4.00
N VAL A 13 -34.28 6.59 4.47
CA VAL A 13 -33.69 7.89 4.78
C VAL A 13 -32.35 8.04 4.08
N THR A 14 -32.09 9.24 3.55
CA THR A 14 -30.76 9.59 3.05
C THR A 14 -29.84 9.87 4.22
N ASN A 15 -28.84 9.03 4.43
CA ASN A 15 -27.83 9.23 5.47
C ASN A 15 -26.44 9.20 4.83
N ILE A 16 -25.88 10.39 4.60
CA ILE A 16 -24.59 10.56 3.93
C ILE A 16 -23.45 10.02 4.80
N GLU A 17 -23.47 10.28 6.12
CA GLU A 17 -22.43 9.81 7.04
C GLU A 17 -22.39 8.29 7.08
N LYS A 18 -23.54 7.65 7.26
CA LYS A 18 -23.66 6.19 7.23
C LYS A 18 -23.28 5.61 5.88
N SER A 19 -23.57 6.32 4.78
CA SER A 19 -23.09 5.92 3.45
C SER A 19 -21.57 5.94 3.35
N PHE A 20 -20.89 6.86 4.04
CA PHE A 20 -19.42 6.87 4.11
C PHE A 20 -18.88 5.78 5.03
N GLU A 21 -19.55 5.50 6.16
CA GLU A 21 -19.22 4.40 7.06
C GLU A 21 -19.38 3.03 6.37
N ASP A 22 -20.53 2.77 5.77
CA ASP A 22 -20.84 1.51 5.08
C ASP A 22 -19.91 1.25 3.89
N LYS A 23 -19.53 2.31 3.16
CA LYS A 23 -18.60 2.20 2.03
C LYS A 23 -17.15 2.07 2.49
N ASN A 24 -16.85 2.46 3.73
CA ASN A 24 -15.53 2.45 4.36
C ASN A 24 -14.39 2.78 3.38
N PHE A 25 -14.56 3.85 2.58
CA PHE A 25 -13.64 4.18 1.48
C PHE A 25 -12.17 4.39 1.93
N PHE A 26 -11.97 4.59 3.22
CA PHE A 26 -10.67 4.86 3.84
C PHE A 26 -10.19 3.71 4.75
N ALA A 27 -10.71 2.50 4.56
CA ALA A 27 -10.35 1.28 5.29
C ALA A 27 -8.89 0.81 5.07
N PHE A 28 -7.94 1.70 4.75
CA PHE A 28 -6.56 1.36 4.40
C PHE A 28 -5.82 0.58 5.49
N THR A 29 -6.30 0.62 6.73
CA THR A 29 -5.81 -0.22 7.83
C THR A 29 -6.10 -1.71 7.64
N GLU A 30 -7.15 -2.04 6.89
CA GLU A 30 -7.58 -3.42 6.59
C GLU A 30 -6.87 -3.99 5.35
N TYR A 31 -6.28 -3.13 4.52
CA TYR A 31 -5.50 -3.56 3.37
C TYR A 31 -4.22 -4.25 3.84
N PRO A 32 -3.76 -5.33 3.18
CA PRO A 32 -2.46 -5.92 3.47
C PRO A 32 -1.35 -4.96 3.03
N MET A 33 -0.13 -5.17 3.55
CA MET A 33 1.04 -4.56 2.93
C MET A 33 1.26 -5.26 1.59
N ILE A 34 1.45 -4.47 0.53
CA ILE A 34 1.53 -5.00 -0.84
C ILE A 34 2.95 -4.83 -1.35
N ALA A 35 3.46 -5.85 -2.02
CA ALA A 35 4.61 -5.75 -2.90
C ALA A 35 4.19 -6.17 -4.31
N ASN A 36 4.87 -5.65 -5.32
CA ASN A 36 4.51 -5.86 -6.72
C ASN A 36 5.73 -6.18 -7.59
N SER A 37 5.63 -7.24 -8.37
CA SER A 37 6.54 -7.51 -9.47
C SER A 37 5.87 -7.23 -10.81
N SER A 38 6.51 -6.46 -11.69
CA SER A 38 5.97 -6.17 -13.02
C SER A 38 6.98 -6.48 -14.12
N GLY A 39 6.48 -6.79 -15.32
CA GLY A 39 7.32 -6.98 -16.51
C GLY A 39 7.97 -5.66 -16.96
N ASP A 40 9.13 -5.74 -17.62
CA ASP A 40 9.87 -4.60 -18.17
C ASP A 40 9.82 -4.47 -19.71
N SER A 41 9.09 -5.38 -20.37
CA SER A 41 9.11 -5.46 -21.82
C SER A 41 8.44 -4.27 -22.49
N ARG A 42 9.10 -3.73 -23.52
CA ARG A 42 8.53 -2.74 -24.45
C ARG A 42 7.24 -3.20 -25.15
N LEU A 43 6.95 -4.49 -25.16
CA LEU A 43 5.72 -5.05 -25.75
C LEU A 43 4.49 -4.85 -24.83
N ALA A 44 4.73 -4.53 -23.55
CA ALA A 44 3.68 -4.25 -22.58
C ALA A 44 4.09 -3.06 -21.69
N PRO A 45 4.24 -1.86 -22.28
CA PRO A 45 4.84 -0.70 -21.60
C PRO A 45 3.99 -0.16 -20.44
N TYR A 46 2.72 -0.57 -20.35
CA TYR A 46 1.85 -0.22 -19.24
C TYR A 46 2.46 -0.64 -17.89
N HIS A 47 2.97 -1.86 -17.78
CA HIS A 47 3.47 -2.42 -16.53
C HIS A 47 4.64 -1.64 -15.91
N PRO A 48 5.76 -1.40 -16.63
CA PRO A 48 6.87 -0.65 -16.07
C PRO A 48 6.55 0.83 -15.82
N ILE A 49 5.47 1.36 -16.43
CA ILE A 49 5.07 2.76 -16.25
C ILE A 49 4.09 2.91 -15.08
N VAL A 50 3.10 2.02 -14.94
CA VAL A 50 1.91 2.27 -14.11
C VAL A 50 1.95 1.48 -12.81
N ASP A 51 2.31 0.20 -12.85
CA ASP A 51 2.08 -0.72 -11.74
C ASP A 51 2.77 -0.24 -10.45
N LYS A 52 4.03 0.21 -10.54
CA LYS A 52 4.76 0.74 -9.37
C LYS A 52 4.00 1.87 -8.67
N TRP A 53 3.44 2.81 -9.42
CA TRP A 53 2.78 3.98 -8.83
C TRP A 53 1.38 3.63 -8.33
N THR A 54 0.65 2.78 -9.03
CA THR A 54 -0.67 2.30 -8.60
C THR A 54 -0.55 1.56 -7.27
N TRP A 55 0.39 0.63 -7.14
CA TRP A 55 0.62 -0.08 -5.89
C TRP A 55 1.28 0.81 -4.83
N GLY A 56 2.17 1.72 -5.23
CA GLY A 56 2.78 2.72 -4.35
C GLY A 56 1.75 3.62 -3.66
N PHE A 57 0.66 3.99 -4.34
CA PHE A 57 -0.46 4.71 -3.72
C PHE A 57 -1.09 3.92 -2.58
N LEU A 58 -1.36 2.63 -2.77
CA LEU A 58 -1.96 1.79 -1.73
C LEU A 58 -0.99 1.56 -0.55
N ILE A 59 0.29 1.32 -0.84
CA ILE A 59 1.34 1.18 0.17
C ILE A 59 1.42 2.43 1.06
N THR A 60 1.52 3.61 0.45
CA THR A 60 1.64 4.88 1.19
C THR A 60 0.38 5.21 1.99
N ARG A 61 -0.81 4.90 1.46
CA ARG A 61 -2.08 5.03 2.20
C ARG A 61 -2.14 4.12 3.41
N LYS A 62 -1.78 2.84 3.25
CA LYS A 62 -1.73 1.89 4.37
C LYS A 62 -0.79 2.40 5.46
N VAL A 63 0.44 2.76 5.10
CA VAL A 63 1.44 3.24 6.08
C VAL A 63 0.99 4.54 6.74
N TYR A 64 0.39 5.47 5.99
CA TYR A 64 -0.19 6.68 6.57
C TYR A 64 -1.23 6.36 7.64
N HIS A 65 -2.18 5.47 7.35
CA HIS A 65 -3.20 5.11 8.34
C HIS A 65 -2.62 4.31 9.51
N ASP A 66 -1.79 3.31 9.26
CA ASP A 66 -1.25 2.44 10.30
C ASP A 66 -0.23 3.12 11.21
N TYR A 67 0.52 4.09 10.70
CA TYR A 67 1.58 4.76 11.45
C TYR A 67 1.25 6.20 11.80
N PHE A 68 0.65 6.99 10.92
CA PHE A 68 0.39 8.42 11.18
C PHE A 68 -0.93 8.65 11.90
N VAL A 69 -2.02 8.04 11.41
CA VAL A 69 -3.34 8.21 12.02
C VAL A 69 -3.43 7.49 13.36
N LYS A 70 -2.97 6.23 13.45
CA LYS A 70 -3.02 5.47 14.71
C LYS A 70 -2.05 5.96 15.78
N ASN A 71 -0.94 6.63 15.43
CA ASN A 71 0.08 7.08 16.39
C ASN A 71 0.22 8.60 16.50
N GLN A 72 -0.88 9.35 16.37
CA GLN A 72 -0.87 10.82 16.52
C GLN A 72 -0.21 11.29 17.82
N GLY A 73 -0.48 10.60 18.93
CA GLY A 73 0.14 10.89 20.23
C GLY A 73 1.67 10.81 20.19
N PRO A 74 2.28 9.64 19.93
CA PRO A 74 3.72 9.51 19.77
C PRO A 74 4.32 10.45 18.72
N LEU A 75 3.66 10.65 17.58
CA LEU A 75 4.17 11.50 16.50
C LEU A 75 4.21 12.98 16.85
N SER A 76 3.31 13.47 17.71
CA SER A 76 3.39 14.85 18.21
C SER A 76 4.61 15.10 19.12
N LYS A 77 5.28 14.05 19.57
CA LYS A 77 6.44 14.12 20.49
C LYS A 77 7.79 13.98 19.78
N ILE A 78 7.80 13.56 18.51
CA ILE A 78 9.07 13.45 17.76
C ILE A 78 9.52 14.82 17.25
N SER A 79 10.84 15.01 17.10
CA SER A 79 11.38 16.24 16.54
C SER A 79 11.02 16.39 15.05
N GLU A 80 10.99 17.62 14.56
CA GLU A 80 10.70 17.87 13.14
C GLU A 80 11.74 17.21 12.21
N ALA A 81 13.01 17.16 12.63
CA ALA A 81 14.04 16.44 11.88
C ALA A 81 13.74 14.93 11.80
N LYS A 82 13.22 14.32 12.87
CA LYS A 82 12.82 12.91 12.88
C LYS A 82 11.57 12.68 12.02
N PHE A 83 10.63 13.62 12.04
CA PHE A 83 9.44 13.59 11.18
C PHE A 83 9.82 13.66 9.69
N LYS A 84 10.71 14.58 9.30
CA LYS A 84 11.21 14.68 7.91
C LYS A 84 11.86 13.37 7.45
N LYS A 85 12.70 12.76 8.28
CA LYS A 85 13.30 11.44 7.99
C LYS A 85 12.25 10.33 7.86
N LEU A 86 11.19 10.34 8.68
CA LEU A 86 10.10 9.38 8.54
C LEU A 86 9.37 9.56 7.21
N VAL A 87 9.06 10.80 6.81
CA VAL A 87 8.41 11.09 5.52
C VAL A 87 9.30 10.68 4.36
N GLU A 88 10.59 11.03 4.39
CA GLU A 88 11.58 10.60 3.39
C GLU A 88 11.63 9.08 3.28
N TYR A 89 11.69 8.38 4.42
CA TYR A 89 11.68 6.93 4.49
C TYR A 89 10.42 6.32 3.86
N VAL A 90 9.22 6.82 4.21
CA VAL A 90 7.95 6.34 3.64
C VAL A 90 7.89 6.54 2.13
N ASN A 91 8.45 7.64 1.63
CA ASN A 91 8.50 7.92 0.19
C ASN A 91 9.40 6.95 -0.59
N THR A 92 10.26 6.16 0.07
CA THR A 92 11.06 5.11 -0.59
C THR A 92 10.36 3.76 -0.68
N LEU A 93 9.24 3.57 0.02
CA LEU A 93 8.59 2.27 0.11
C LEU A 93 8.06 1.74 -1.24
N PRO A 94 7.49 2.57 -2.14
CA PRO A 94 7.09 2.10 -3.47
C PRO A 94 8.25 1.50 -4.27
N GLU A 95 9.46 2.04 -4.15
CA GLU A 95 10.66 1.49 -4.79
C GLU A 95 11.11 0.18 -4.13
N ARG A 96 11.06 0.10 -2.80
CA ARG A 96 11.52 -1.09 -2.05
C ARG A 96 10.60 -2.30 -2.21
N LEU A 97 9.29 -2.05 -2.33
CA LEU A 97 8.27 -3.08 -2.48
C LEU A 97 7.89 -3.30 -3.94
N HIS A 98 8.77 -2.93 -4.86
CA HIS A 98 8.61 -3.15 -6.27
C HIS A 98 9.82 -3.86 -6.87
N SER A 99 9.58 -4.82 -7.75
CA SER A 99 10.62 -5.41 -8.58
C SER A 99 10.20 -5.43 -10.04
N SER A 100 11.19 -5.22 -10.90
CA SER A 100 11.03 -5.34 -12.35
C SER A 100 11.58 -6.68 -12.79
N ILE A 101 10.79 -7.45 -13.53
CA ILE A 101 11.13 -8.78 -14.04
C ILE A 101 11.28 -8.69 -15.54
N SER A 102 12.33 -9.32 -16.08
CA SER A 102 12.52 -9.35 -17.52
C SER A 102 11.39 -10.12 -18.20
N GLY A 103 10.67 -9.45 -19.10
CA GLY A 103 9.53 -10.05 -19.81
C GLY A 103 8.30 -9.17 -19.87
N ASN A 104 7.24 -9.70 -20.48
CA ASN A 104 5.93 -9.02 -20.57
C ASN A 104 5.07 -9.39 -19.34
N HIS A 105 3.74 -9.40 -19.48
CA HIS A 105 2.81 -9.76 -18.40
C HIS A 105 2.88 -11.23 -17.94
N PHE A 106 3.55 -12.11 -18.70
CA PHE A 106 3.74 -13.50 -18.30
C PHE A 106 4.97 -13.63 -17.41
N LEU A 107 4.74 -13.57 -16.10
CA LEU A 107 5.80 -13.62 -15.09
C LEU A 107 6.20 -15.06 -14.68
N PHE A 108 5.36 -16.06 -14.98
CA PHE A 108 5.56 -17.47 -14.59
C PHE A 108 5.97 -18.38 -15.77
N VAL A 109 6.73 -17.86 -16.75
CA VAL A 109 7.08 -18.67 -17.93
C VAL A 109 8.11 -19.74 -17.57
N GLY A 110 7.65 -20.98 -17.51
CA GLY A 110 8.48 -22.17 -17.25
C GLY A 110 9.08 -22.21 -15.84
N ARG A 111 9.99 -23.18 -15.62
CA ARG A 111 10.67 -23.37 -14.33
C ARG A 111 11.41 -22.10 -13.88
N TYR A 112 12.08 -21.42 -14.81
CA TYR A 112 12.88 -20.24 -14.49
C TYR A 112 12.01 -19.08 -14.00
N GLY A 113 10.93 -18.75 -14.70
CA GLY A 113 10.00 -17.70 -14.27
C GLY A 113 9.36 -18.01 -12.92
N ALA A 114 8.90 -19.25 -12.73
CA ALA A 114 8.33 -19.67 -11.45
C ALA A 114 9.34 -19.56 -10.28
N GLN A 115 10.59 -20.00 -10.48
CA GLN A 115 11.63 -19.88 -9.47
C GLN A 115 11.94 -18.42 -9.14
N LYS A 116 12.03 -17.55 -10.16
CA LYS A 116 12.25 -16.12 -9.94
C LYS A 116 11.14 -15.47 -9.14
N ILE A 117 9.89 -15.82 -9.40
CA ILE A 117 8.78 -15.30 -8.60
C ILE A 117 8.84 -15.77 -7.16
N ALA A 118 9.17 -17.05 -6.92
CA ALA A 118 9.37 -17.55 -5.57
C ALA A 118 10.47 -16.78 -4.81
N ASP A 119 11.61 -16.51 -5.47
CA ASP A 119 12.69 -15.70 -4.91
C ASP A 119 12.22 -14.27 -4.54
N TYR A 120 11.39 -13.65 -5.40
CA TYR A 120 10.84 -12.32 -5.13
C TYR A 120 9.84 -12.31 -3.97
N VAL A 121 8.99 -13.35 -3.86
CA VAL A 121 8.06 -13.48 -2.73
C VAL A 121 8.85 -13.56 -1.42
N GLU A 122 9.85 -14.44 -1.33
CA GLU A 122 10.68 -14.55 -0.14
C GLU A 122 11.44 -13.25 0.18
N HIS A 123 11.92 -12.56 -0.86
CA HIS A 123 12.55 -11.25 -0.70
C HIS A 123 11.60 -10.21 -0.12
N PHE A 124 10.37 -10.13 -0.64
CA PHE A 124 9.39 -9.14 -0.19
C PHE A 124 8.85 -9.44 1.19
N ASP A 125 8.66 -10.69 1.58
CA ASP A 125 8.30 -11.05 2.95
C ASP A 125 9.33 -10.49 3.94
N LYS A 126 10.62 -10.69 3.66
CA LYS A 126 11.72 -10.16 4.48
C LYS A 126 11.78 -8.63 4.46
N GLU A 127 11.58 -8.00 3.31
CA GLU A 127 11.59 -6.53 3.20
C GLU A 127 10.40 -5.89 3.92
N ILE A 128 9.21 -6.51 3.89
CA ILE A 128 8.04 -6.04 4.65
C ILE A 128 8.31 -6.11 6.15
N GLU A 129 8.80 -7.25 6.65
CA GLU A 129 9.18 -7.39 8.07
C GLU A 129 10.18 -6.31 8.50
N LYS A 130 11.20 -6.08 7.67
CA LYS A 130 12.20 -5.04 7.90
C LYS A 130 11.59 -3.64 7.92
N ILE A 131 10.69 -3.33 6.98
CA ILE A 131 9.98 -2.05 6.93
C ILE A 131 9.17 -1.83 8.21
N GLU A 132 8.44 -2.84 8.66
CA GLU A 132 7.64 -2.74 9.88
C GLU A 132 8.50 -2.46 11.13
N GLN A 133 9.68 -3.09 11.22
CA GLN A 133 10.62 -2.84 12.31
C GLN A 133 11.24 -1.44 12.22
N GLU A 134 11.69 -1.03 11.03
CA GLU A 134 12.26 0.30 10.79
C GLU A 134 11.24 1.39 11.13
N LEU A 135 9.98 1.26 10.72
CA LEU A 135 8.92 2.21 11.06
C LEU A 135 8.67 2.31 12.58
N LYS A 136 8.73 1.20 13.31
CA LYS A 136 8.63 1.21 14.78
C LYS A 136 9.74 2.02 15.45
N THR A 137 10.95 2.08 14.85
CA THR A 137 12.05 2.88 15.42
C THR A 137 11.79 4.39 15.36
N PHE A 138 10.98 4.85 14.41
CA PHE A 138 10.61 6.27 14.32
C PHE A 138 9.66 6.71 15.43
N LEU A 139 8.90 5.78 16.01
CA LEU A 139 7.92 6.05 17.07
C LEU A 139 8.48 5.93 18.49
N ARG A 140 9.72 5.43 18.66
CA ARG A 140 10.44 5.35 19.95
C ARG A 140 11.16 6.66 20.26
#